data_AF-A0A9D7HNG4-F1
#
_entry.id   AF-A0A9D7HNG4-F1
#
_cell.length_a   1.000
_cell.length_b   1.000
_cell.length_c   1.000
_cell.angle_alpha   90.00
_cell.angle_beta   90.00
_cell.angle_gamma   90.00
#
_symmetry.space_group_name_H-M   'P 1'
#
loop_
_entity.id
_entity.type
_entity.pdbx_description
1 polymer ?
#
loop_
_entity_poly.entity_id
_entity_poly.type
_entity_poly.pdbx_seq_one_letter_code
_entity_poly.pdbx_strand_id
1 'polypeptide(L)'
;MKWWAVLLLWLPASAWGIVHETGFLRGFLLDSCSACAYDNWLSHVSERLVRPNYNDYGPPNLDPVTNGFGGFTYITDDSTGDSTLARWRQVFDFAIAEEWAQVDSLLMRHEAEWRYELVRLQEPGVRRHYYLLRERLDSSYVDTNGDSTGARAVIGGFRNGWGVFVFNPEARHARAIVQVPHPEDDYMAPPVATEMFVRDGLAQLMIAGAGREVLWDTTFATYNNGLSLSDPSRNGRHPFAVATEAAIAVWDAPPVSEFVVIQLHSYDHNEHGPLGDMQISCFFDDHFPNPPLRDVSRHRDYIHALPLFPINGFDGDESVVTRVDEYVSLWSSPAYSYFGADTVALRSVFDFLGVPENQQGNACHANHDERFDTENFVHIELDEYPDALWQPTDFARWLPGAPPARLANFRLVIDYFAPFVTAVDSALTWHEVPDTLAPEAVYLREVSRVNASTVDIRWDGVAYDQHFDTYEIVYDTTELSALSPRVTRATSASYTALGDQHTAMQRFTLLTPPLERYRFALRARDMAGNVSAFTREWGIADSVIHDLTITVDGDSLRLNWTGAYFDSLYEVREYPAGMGGYYLLGVADVNHFAFVPTAMAGNRMSVIMVKRVWEE
;
A
#
# COMPACT_ATOMS: atom_id res chain seq x y z
N MET A 1 -13.75 -29.26 -75.04
CA MET A 1 -13.40 -27.95 -74.46
C MET A 1 -14.44 -27.61 -73.41
N LYS A 2 -14.16 -27.85 -72.13
CA LYS A 2 -15.01 -27.44 -71.00
C LYS A 2 -14.28 -26.33 -70.28
N TRP A 3 -14.83 -25.12 -70.37
CA TRP A 3 -14.32 -23.94 -69.69
C TRP A 3 -14.77 -24.00 -68.23
N TRP A 4 -13.80 -23.96 -67.32
CA TRP A 4 -14.05 -23.79 -65.89
C TRP A 4 -14.31 -22.31 -65.63
N ALA A 5 -15.51 -21.98 -65.16
CA ALA A 5 -15.79 -20.66 -64.62
C ALA A 5 -15.18 -20.58 -63.22
N VAL A 6 -14.11 -19.80 -63.08
CA VAL A 6 -13.60 -19.37 -61.77
C VAL A 6 -14.52 -18.25 -61.29
N LEU A 7 -15.38 -18.56 -60.32
CA LEU A 7 -16.11 -17.56 -59.55
C LEU A 7 -15.11 -16.94 -58.55
N LEU A 8 -14.57 -15.77 -58.87
CA LEU A 8 -13.86 -14.94 -57.90
C LEU A 8 -14.91 -14.33 -56.96
N LEU A 9 -15.13 -15.00 -55.82
CA LEU A 9 -15.78 -14.42 -54.66
C LEU A 9 -14.87 -13.29 -54.12
N TRP A 10 -15.16 -12.06 -54.52
CA TRP A 10 -14.74 -10.88 -53.79
C TRP A 10 -15.48 -10.88 -52.44
N LEU A 11 -14.87 -11.48 -51.43
CA LEU A 11 -15.17 -11.15 -50.04
C LEU A 11 -14.67 -9.72 -49.82
N PRO A 12 -15.50 -8.76 -49.39
CA PRO A 12 -14.97 -7.54 -48.80
C PRO A 12 -14.28 -7.96 -47.50
N ALA A 13 -12.95 -8.00 -47.52
CA ALA A 13 -12.17 -7.92 -46.31
C ALA A 13 -12.46 -6.54 -45.72
N SER A 14 -13.37 -6.47 -44.75
CA SER A 14 -13.47 -5.33 -43.84
C SER A 14 -12.21 -5.34 -42.96
N ALA A 15 -11.05 -5.02 -43.53
CA ALA A 15 -9.85 -4.71 -42.77
C ALA A 15 -10.00 -3.28 -42.26
N TRP A 16 -10.80 -3.13 -41.21
CA TRP A 16 -10.74 -1.99 -40.31
C TRP A 16 -9.93 -2.49 -39.12
N GLY A 17 -8.89 -1.76 -38.76
CA GLY A 17 -7.95 -2.15 -37.73
C GLY A 17 -7.61 -0.97 -36.86
N ILE A 18 -6.99 -1.28 -35.71
CA ILE A 18 -6.36 -0.37 -34.75
C ILE A 18 -6.01 1.00 -35.36
N VAL A 19 -6.53 2.07 -34.75
CA VAL A 19 -6.22 3.44 -35.18
C VAL A 19 -4.76 3.73 -34.88
N HIS A 20 -4.02 4.23 -35.87
CA HIS A 20 -2.60 4.54 -35.72
C HIS A 20 -2.38 6.04 -35.74
N GLU A 21 -1.83 6.57 -34.64
CA GLU A 21 -1.54 7.99 -34.48
C GLU A 21 -0.06 8.20 -34.12
N THR A 22 0.41 9.43 -34.29
CA THR A 22 1.80 9.79 -33.97
C THR A 22 1.83 11.08 -33.17
N GLY A 23 2.37 11.04 -31.97
CA GLY A 23 2.39 12.16 -31.03
C GLY A 23 2.88 11.73 -29.66
N PHE A 24 3.20 12.71 -28.81
CA PHE A 24 3.57 12.44 -27.41
C PHE A 24 2.31 12.24 -26.57
N LEU A 25 2.35 11.32 -25.61
CA LEU A 25 1.18 11.09 -24.74
C LEU A 25 0.80 12.34 -23.94
N ARG A 26 1.79 13.11 -23.46
CA ARG A 26 1.56 14.42 -22.82
C ARG A 26 0.82 15.39 -23.74
N GLY A 27 1.11 15.36 -25.05
CA GLY A 27 0.42 16.18 -26.04
C GLY A 27 -1.03 15.73 -26.26
N PHE A 28 -1.28 14.42 -26.33
CA PHE A 28 -2.65 13.91 -26.43
C PHE A 28 -3.49 14.24 -25.19
N LEU A 29 -2.94 14.07 -23.98
CA LEU A 29 -3.70 14.26 -22.74
C LEU A 29 -3.86 15.73 -22.34
N LEU A 30 -2.81 16.55 -22.50
CA LEU A 30 -2.70 17.86 -21.86
C LEU A 30 -2.28 18.99 -22.81
N ASP A 31 -1.99 18.74 -24.09
CA ASP A 31 -1.57 19.82 -24.98
C ASP A 31 -1.96 19.53 -26.43
N SER A 32 -1.07 19.77 -27.40
CA SER A 32 -1.35 19.57 -28.81
C SER A 32 -0.78 18.27 -29.34
N CYS A 33 -1.56 17.60 -30.19
CA CYS A 33 -1.17 16.45 -30.98
C CYS A 33 -1.76 16.56 -32.39
N SER A 34 -1.07 17.30 -33.25
CA SER A 34 -1.54 17.60 -34.62
C SER A 34 -1.78 16.38 -35.53
N ALA A 35 -1.25 15.21 -35.16
CA ALA A 35 -1.46 13.95 -35.89
C ALA A 35 -2.31 12.94 -35.10
N CYS A 36 -3.01 13.42 -34.07
CA CYS A 36 -4.10 12.71 -33.40
C CYS A 36 -5.46 13.20 -33.94
N ALA A 37 -6.50 12.38 -33.83
CA ALA A 37 -7.86 12.76 -34.23
C ALA A 37 -8.41 13.94 -33.41
N TYR A 38 -7.98 14.04 -32.16
CA TYR A 38 -8.12 15.19 -31.28
C TYR A 38 -6.96 15.20 -30.28
N ASP A 39 -6.77 16.32 -29.59
CA ASP A 39 -5.74 16.52 -28.57
C ASP A 39 -6.31 17.21 -27.33
N ASN A 40 -5.47 17.48 -26.34
CA ASN A 40 -5.88 18.04 -25.06
C ASN A 40 -7.10 17.32 -24.45
N TRP A 41 -7.02 16.00 -24.34
CA TRP A 41 -8.11 15.13 -23.84
C TRP A 41 -8.75 15.66 -22.56
N LEU A 42 -7.95 16.24 -21.64
CA LEU A 42 -8.45 16.82 -20.38
C LEU A 42 -9.50 17.92 -20.60
N SER A 43 -9.35 18.75 -21.64
CA SER A 43 -10.33 19.81 -21.94
C SER A 43 -11.65 19.31 -22.54
N HIS A 44 -11.77 18.00 -22.76
CA HIS A 44 -12.97 17.36 -23.31
C HIS A 44 -13.77 16.58 -22.25
N VAL A 45 -13.29 16.58 -20.99
CA VAL A 45 -13.96 15.94 -19.85
C VAL A 45 -15.35 16.57 -19.67
N SER A 46 -16.30 15.74 -19.25
CA SER A 46 -17.69 16.16 -19.16
C SER A 46 -17.95 16.96 -17.89
N GLU A 47 -18.61 18.09 -18.06
CA GLU A 47 -18.97 19.07 -17.03
C GLU A 47 -20.49 19.33 -17.09
N ARG A 48 -21.20 19.35 -15.95
CA ARG A 48 -22.67 19.55 -16.02
C ARG A 48 -23.26 20.61 -15.12
N LEU A 49 -22.69 20.86 -13.94
CA LEU A 49 -23.34 21.72 -12.95
C LEU A 49 -22.39 22.69 -12.26
N VAL A 50 -22.25 23.89 -12.83
CA VAL A 50 -21.64 25.05 -12.19
C VAL A 50 -22.63 25.69 -11.23
N ARG A 51 -22.56 25.31 -9.96
CA ARG A 51 -23.32 25.95 -8.89
C ARG A 51 -22.38 26.32 -7.74
N PRO A 52 -22.46 27.55 -7.20
CA PRO A 52 -21.67 27.92 -6.04
C PRO A 52 -21.86 26.94 -4.88
N ASN A 53 -20.77 26.53 -4.24
CA ASN A 53 -20.72 25.59 -3.11
C ASN A 53 -21.28 24.18 -3.43
N TYR A 54 -21.21 23.76 -4.69
CA TYR A 54 -21.68 22.43 -5.12
C TYR A 54 -20.54 21.42 -5.22
N ASN A 55 -19.41 21.89 -5.73
CA ASN A 55 -18.13 21.19 -5.78
C ASN A 55 -17.01 22.24 -5.78
N ASP A 56 -15.80 21.84 -5.44
CA ASP A 56 -14.63 22.66 -5.77
C ASP A 56 -14.15 22.29 -7.17
N TYR A 57 -13.88 23.30 -7.98
CA TYR A 57 -13.53 23.11 -9.39
C TYR A 57 -12.17 23.72 -9.66
N GLY A 58 -11.56 23.25 -10.75
CA GLY A 58 -10.40 23.91 -11.35
C GLY A 58 -10.54 25.43 -11.41
N PRO A 59 -9.42 26.16 -11.30
CA PRO A 59 -9.47 27.58 -11.11
C PRO A 59 -10.11 28.28 -12.33
N PRO A 60 -11.05 29.23 -12.12
CA PRO A 60 -11.87 29.80 -13.20
C PRO A 60 -11.10 30.53 -14.30
N ASN A 61 -9.83 30.84 -14.10
CA ASN A 61 -8.94 31.45 -15.09
C ASN A 61 -8.24 30.43 -16.01
N LEU A 62 -8.28 29.13 -15.68
CA LEU A 62 -7.72 28.06 -16.49
C LEU A 62 -8.80 27.14 -17.07
N ASP A 63 -9.83 26.86 -16.28
CA ASP A 63 -10.91 25.95 -16.68
C ASP A 63 -12.29 26.50 -16.26
N PRO A 64 -12.80 27.53 -16.97
CA PRO A 64 -14.11 28.08 -16.70
C PRO A 64 -15.19 27.10 -17.14
N VAL A 65 -15.74 26.38 -16.17
CA VAL A 65 -16.73 25.33 -16.38
C VAL A 65 -17.95 25.85 -17.19
N THR A 66 -18.31 25.14 -18.26
CA THR A 66 -19.50 25.41 -19.08
C THR A 66 -20.60 24.40 -18.78
N ASN A 67 -21.71 24.89 -18.20
CA ASN A 67 -22.88 24.07 -17.90
C ASN A 67 -23.36 23.23 -19.10
N GLY A 68 -23.26 21.91 -18.97
CA GLY A 68 -23.79 20.94 -19.93
C GLY A 68 -22.84 20.59 -21.07
N PHE A 69 -21.54 20.77 -20.88
CA PHE A 69 -20.51 20.26 -21.77
C PHE A 69 -20.30 18.75 -21.54
N GLY A 70 -20.48 17.94 -22.58
CA GLY A 70 -20.39 16.48 -22.45
C GLY A 70 -21.55 15.83 -21.67
N GLY A 71 -21.30 14.63 -21.16
CA GLY A 71 -22.27 13.84 -20.40
C GLY A 71 -21.72 12.51 -19.89
N PHE A 72 -22.54 11.82 -19.11
CA PHE A 72 -22.18 10.53 -18.53
C PHE A 72 -23.30 9.51 -18.76
N THR A 73 -22.92 8.32 -19.22
CA THR A 73 -23.86 7.21 -19.44
C THR A 73 -23.75 6.20 -18.31
N TYR A 74 -24.75 6.19 -17.43
CA TYR A 74 -24.84 5.26 -16.32
C TYR A 74 -25.02 3.81 -16.81
N ILE A 75 -24.19 2.91 -16.27
CA ILE A 75 -24.32 1.47 -16.52
C ILE A 75 -25.34 0.90 -15.52
N THR A 76 -26.54 0.66 -16.00
CA THR A 76 -27.72 0.28 -15.20
C THR A 76 -27.51 -0.99 -14.38
N ASP A 77 -28.16 -1.07 -13.22
CA ASP A 77 -28.23 -2.29 -12.39
C ASP A 77 -29.30 -3.26 -12.93
N ASP A 78 -29.08 -3.70 -14.17
CA ASP A 78 -29.90 -4.70 -14.85
C ASP A 78 -29.04 -5.58 -15.77
N SER A 79 -29.67 -6.55 -16.43
CA SER A 79 -28.97 -7.48 -17.33
C SER A 79 -28.25 -6.79 -18.50
N THR A 80 -28.67 -5.59 -18.89
CA THR A 80 -28.03 -4.83 -19.97
C THR A 80 -26.72 -4.23 -19.47
N GLY A 81 -26.75 -3.62 -18.29
CA GLY A 81 -25.55 -3.10 -17.66
C GLY A 81 -24.58 -4.22 -17.28
N ASP A 82 -25.07 -5.35 -16.75
CA ASP A 82 -24.24 -6.52 -16.44
C ASP A 82 -23.53 -7.04 -17.70
N SER A 83 -24.25 -7.14 -18.82
CA SER A 83 -23.64 -7.51 -20.09
C SER A 83 -22.63 -6.48 -20.58
N THR A 84 -22.80 -5.20 -20.25
CA THR A 84 -21.87 -4.13 -20.62
C THR A 84 -20.58 -4.26 -19.83
N LEU A 85 -20.66 -4.41 -18.49
CA LEU A 85 -19.51 -4.63 -17.62
C LEU A 85 -18.76 -5.92 -17.98
N ALA A 86 -19.47 -7.01 -18.28
CA ALA A 86 -18.84 -8.27 -18.69
C ALA A 86 -18.06 -8.16 -20.01
N ARG A 87 -18.49 -7.30 -20.93
CA ARG A 87 -17.74 -7.06 -22.18
C ARG A 87 -16.56 -6.11 -21.96
N TRP A 88 -16.72 -5.10 -21.11
CA TRP A 88 -15.58 -4.28 -20.67
C TRP A 88 -14.53 -5.14 -19.96
N ARG A 89 -14.95 -6.11 -19.16
CA ARG A 89 -14.04 -7.08 -18.54
C ARG A 89 -13.25 -7.83 -19.60
N GLN A 90 -13.89 -8.33 -20.66
CA GLN A 90 -13.19 -8.96 -21.77
C GLN A 90 -12.22 -8.01 -22.48
N VAL A 91 -12.60 -6.75 -22.68
CA VAL A 91 -11.71 -5.73 -23.26
C VAL A 91 -10.44 -5.59 -22.42
N PHE A 92 -10.57 -5.47 -21.10
CA PHE A 92 -9.42 -5.32 -20.21
C PHE A 92 -8.59 -6.60 -20.07
N ASP A 93 -9.22 -7.77 -19.97
CA ASP A 93 -8.51 -9.06 -19.96
C ASP A 93 -7.64 -9.21 -21.23
N PHE A 94 -8.18 -8.88 -22.41
CA PHE A 94 -7.42 -8.90 -23.66
C PHE A 94 -6.36 -7.80 -23.74
N ALA A 95 -6.63 -6.59 -23.23
CA ALA A 95 -5.65 -5.50 -23.21
C ALA A 95 -4.44 -5.84 -22.32
N ILE A 96 -4.68 -6.39 -21.13
CA ILE A 96 -3.64 -6.84 -20.19
C ILE A 96 -2.82 -7.99 -20.80
N ALA A 97 -3.46 -8.88 -21.56
CA ALA A 97 -2.78 -9.94 -22.31
C ALA A 97 -2.12 -9.47 -23.63
N GLU A 98 -2.17 -8.17 -23.94
CA GLU A 98 -1.69 -7.56 -25.19
C GLU A 98 -2.31 -8.15 -26.47
N GLU A 99 -3.54 -8.69 -26.35
CA GLU A 99 -4.34 -9.24 -27.43
C GLU A 99 -5.12 -8.12 -28.16
N TRP A 100 -4.38 -7.15 -28.70
CA TRP A 100 -4.92 -5.89 -29.25
C TRP A 100 -5.94 -6.07 -30.39
N ALA A 101 -5.81 -7.14 -31.19
CA ALA A 101 -6.79 -7.42 -32.25
C ALA A 101 -8.16 -7.85 -31.69
N GLN A 102 -8.18 -8.56 -30.56
CA GLN A 102 -9.39 -8.95 -29.86
C GLN A 102 -10.05 -7.73 -29.21
N VAL A 103 -9.25 -6.84 -28.61
CA VAL A 103 -9.70 -5.55 -28.08
C VAL A 103 -10.38 -4.72 -29.16
N ASP A 104 -9.70 -4.48 -30.29
CA ASP A 104 -10.23 -3.72 -31.43
C ASP A 104 -11.54 -4.32 -31.94
N SER A 105 -11.58 -5.65 -32.12
CA SER A 105 -12.78 -6.37 -32.56
C SER A 105 -13.96 -6.24 -31.60
N LEU A 106 -13.73 -6.15 -30.28
CA LEU A 106 -14.77 -5.92 -29.29
C LEU A 106 -15.30 -4.49 -29.35
N LEU A 107 -14.41 -3.49 -29.36
CA LEU A 107 -14.80 -2.09 -29.41
C LEU A 107 -15.57 -1.76 -30.69
N MET A 108 -15.11 -2.26 -31.84
CA MET A 108 -15.80 -2.10 -33.12
C MET A 108 -17.22 -2.68 -33.12
N ARG A 109 -17.45 -3.82 -32.46
CA ARG A 109 -18.78 -4.44 -32.37
C ARG A 109 -19.77 -3.60 -31.56
N HIS A 110 -19.27 -2.76 -30.67
CA HIS A 110 -20.07 -1.92 -29.78
C HIS A 110 -19.87 -0.41 -30.03
N GLU A 111 -19.26 -0.02 -31.15
CA GLU A 111 -18.89 1.37 -31.46
C GLU A 111 -20.10 2.32 -31.40
N ALA A 112 -21.26 1.88 -31.88
CA ALA A 112 -22.48 2.69 -31.89
C ALA A 112 -23.00 3.02 -30.48
N GLU A 113 -22.71 2.18 -29.50
CA GLU A 113 -23.13 2.32 -28.11
C GLU A 113 -22.05 3.00 -27.27
N TRP A 114 -20.81 2.50 -27.36
CA TRP A 114 -19.72 2.92 -26.49
C TRP A 114 -18.92 4.07 -27.06
N ARG A 115 -18.83 4.22 -28.39
CA ARG A 115 -17.99 5.21 -29.06
C ARG A 115 -16.52 5.16 -28.63
N TYR A 116 -16.05 4.02 -28.13
CA TYR A 116 -14.62 3.80 -27.82
C TYR A 116 -13.91 3.22 -29.03
N GLU A 117 -12.64 3.61 -29.19
CA GLU A 117 -11.73 3.07 -30.19
C GLU A 117 -10.39 2.67 -29.54
N LEU A 118 -9.70 1.70 -30.16
CA LEU A 118 -8.34 1.34 -29.80
C LEU A 118 -7.37 2.13 -30.66
N VAL A 119 -6.49 2.89 -30.01
CA VAL A 119 -5.48 3.71 -30.68
C VAL A 119 -4.09 3.26 -30.27
N ARG A 120 -3.24 2.95 -31.25
CA ARG A 120 -1.80 2.81 -31.06
C ARG A 120 -1.14 4.17 -31.31
N LEU A 121 -0.77 4.86 -30.23
CA LEU A 121 -0.06 6.14 -30.27
C LEU A 121 1.46 5.89 -30.31
N GLN A 122 2.11 6.27 -31.41
CA GLN A 122 3.56 6.19 -31.56
C GLN A 122 4.21 7.53 -31.20
N GLU A 123 5.14 7.54 -30.24
CA GLU A 123 5.89 8.77 -29.95
C GLU A 123 6.94 9.04 -31.05
N PRO A 124 7.04 10.28 -31.58
CA PRO A 124 8.00 10.60 -32.62
C PRO A 124 9.46 10.46 -32.15
N GLY A 125 10.30 9.82 -32.96
CA GLY A 125 11.75 9.78 -32.72
C GLY A 125 12.21 8.81 -31.62
N VAL A 126 11.29 8.11 -30.96
CA VAL A 126 11.57 7.04 -29.99
C VAL A 126 10.78 5.78 -30.36
N ARG A 127 11.17 4.62 -29.82
CA ARG A 127 10.45 3.34 -30.07
C ARG A 127 9.20 3.17 -29.20
N ARG A 128 9.06 4.02 -28.19
CA ARG A 128 7.95 4.01 -27.24
C ARG A 128 6.61 4.21 -27.94
N HIS A 129 5.63 3.41 -27.55
CA HIS A 129 4.26 3.53 -28.02
C HIS A 129 3.30 3.11 -26.91
N TYR A 130 2.06 3.60 -27.01
CA TYR A 130 1.00 3.34 -26.05
C TYR A 130 -0.23 2.80 -26.78
N TYR A 131 -1.03 2.01 -26.09
CA TYR A 131 -2.37 1.63 -26.52
C TYR A 131 -3.40 2.35 -25.67
N LEU A 132 -4.28 3.11 -26.32
CA LEU A 132 -5.29 3.93 -25.66
C LEU A 132 -6.66 3.35 -25.99
N LEU A 133 -7.46 3.11 -24.95
CA LEU A 133 -8.90 2.98 -25.07
C LEU A 133 -9.47 4.36 -24.76
N ARG A 134 -9.95 5.06 -25.80
CA ARG A 134 -10.47 6.42 -25.67
C ARG A 134 -11.84 6.54 -26.31
N GLU A 135 -12.64 7.47 -25.80
CA GLU A 135 -13.93 7.82 -26.39
C GLU A 135 -13.75 8.78 -27.58
N ARG A 136 -14.59 8.63 -28.61
CA ARG A 136 -14.70 9.55 -29.76
C ARG A 136 -15.55 10.75 -29.39
N LEU A 137 -15.02 11.96 -29.61
CA LEU A 137 -15.71 13.22 -29.32
C LEU A 137 -17.10 13.33 -29.98
N ASP A 138 -18.03 13.95 -29.25
CA ASP A 138 -19.32 14.39 -29.78
C ASP A 138 -19.34 15.90 -30.00
N SER A 139 -19.16 16.30 -31.26
CA SER A 139 -19.11 17.71 -31.67
C SER A 139 -20.41 18.49 -31.47
N SER A 140 -21.48 17.88 -30.97
CA SER A 140 -22.66 18.63 -30.53
C SER A 140 -22.46 19.36 -29.21
N TYR A 141 -21.46 18.97 -28.42
CA TYR A 141 -21.03 19.71 -27.24
C TYR A 141 -19.99 20.77 -27.62
N VAL A 142 -20.14 21.96 -27.05
CA VAL A 142 -19.20 23.06 -27.20
C VAL A 142 -19.03 23.70 -25.83
N ASP A 143 -17.83 23.63 -25.29
CA ASP A 143 -17.43 24.43 -24.14
C ASP A 143 -16.89 25.76 -24.67
N THR A 144 -17.40 26.86 -24.13
CA THR A 144 -17.02 28.21 -24.57
C THR A 144 -15.84 28.77 -23.79
N ASN A 145 -15.44 28.12 -22.69
CA ASN A 145 -14.45 28.63 -21.74
C ASN A 145 -14.74 30.09 -21.32
N GLY A 146 -16.03 30.40 -21.13
CA GLY A 146 -16.52 31.74 -20.81
C GLY A 146 -16.28 32.81 -21.89
N ASP A 147 -15.82 32.46 -23.10
CA ASP A 147 -15.48 33.38 -24.17
C ASP A 147 -16.57 33.49 -25.24
N SER A 148 -17.24 34.65 -25.27
CA SER A 148 -18.27 34.99 -26.27
C SER A 148 -17.76 35.05 -27.72
N THR A 149 -16.45 35.15 -27.95
CA THR A 149 -15.87 35.19 -29.30
C THR A 149 -15.62 33.80 -29.88
N GLY A 150 -15.65 32.77 -29.03
CA GLY A 150 -15.36 31.38 -29.39
C GLY A 150 -13.89 31.10 -29.69
N ALA A 151 -12.97 32.04 -29.43
CA ALA A 151 -11.55 31.85 -29.69
C ALA A 151 -10.92 30.82 -28.73
N ARG A 152 -11.56 30.60 -27.58
CA ARG A 152 -11.19 29.59 -26.56
C ARG A 152 -12.12 28.39 -26.55
N ALA A 153 -13.00 28.25 -27.53
CA ALA A 153 -13.99 27.19 -27.50
C ALA A 153 -13.34 25.82 -27.71
N VAL A 154 -13.73 24.85 -26.89
CA VAL A 154 -13.44 23.43 -27.10
C VAL A 154 -14.65 22.80 -27.77
N ILE A 155 -14.41 22.17 -28.92
CA ILE A 155 -15.46 21.54 -29.72
C ILE A 155 -15.36 20.03 -29.57
N GLY A 156 -16.44 19.41 -29.13
CA GLY A 156 -16.49 17.99 -28.83
C GLY A 156 -16.37 17.71 -27.34
N GLY A 157 -17.30 16.96 -26.77
CA GLY A 157 -17.20 16.45 -25.39
C GLY A 157 -17.45 14.95 -25.37
N PHE A 158 -17.16 14.31 -24.24
CA PHE A 158 -17.51 12.90 -24.04
C PHE A 158 -19.02 12.76 -23.79
N ARG A 159 -19.61 11.68 -24.29
CA ARG A 159 -21.04 11.37 -24.10
C ARG A 159 -21.22 10.27 -23.06
N ASN A 160 -20.32 9.30 -23.03
CA ASN A 160 -20.34 8.21 -22.07
C ASN A 160 -19.54 8.58 -20.82
N GLY A 161 -18.43 9.30 -20.96
CA GLY A 161 -17.71 9.91 -19.83
C GLY A 161 -16.98 8.88 -18.96
N TRP A 162 -16.76 7.65 -19.45
CA TRP A 162 -16.11 6.59 -18.68
C TRP A 162 -14.59 6.73 -18.55
N GLY A 163 -13.97 7.65 -19.30
CA GLY A 163 -12.55 7.99 -19.17
C GLY A 163 -11.63 7.52 -20.29
N VAL A 164 -10.34 7.54 -20.00
CA VAL A 164 -9.29 7.04 -20.87
C VAL A 164 -8.47 6.00 -20.13
N PHE A 165 -8.14 4.91 -20.82
CA PHE A 165 -7.30 3.84 -20.31
C PHE A 165 -6.09 3.72 -21.21
N VAL A 166 -4.90 3.97 -20.66
CA VAL A 166 -3.63 3.95 -21.40
C VAL A 166 -2.79 2.79 -20.91
N PHE A 167 -2.35 1.94 -21.84
CA PHE A 167 -1.50 0.78 -21.59
C PHE A 167 -0.10 1.04 -22.17
N ASN A 168 0.91 0.66 -21.40
CA ASN A 168 2.32 0.73 -21.79
C ASN A 168 2.90 -0.69 -21.95
N PRO A 169 2.98 -1.22 -23.19
CA PRO A 169 3.58 -2.54 -23.44
C PRO A 169 5.08 -2.62 -23.09
N GLU A 170 5.74 -1.46 -22.96
CA GLU A 170 7.16 -1.34 -22.61
C GLU A 170 7.34 -0.80 -21.18
N ALA A 171 6.38 -1.09 -20.28
CA ALA A 171 6.43 -0.67 -18.89
C ALA A 171 7.67 -1.19 -18.18
N ARG A 172 8.33 -0.30 -17.43
CA ARG A 172 9.36 -0.67 -16.47
C ARG A 172 8.71 -1.30 -15.24
N HIS A 173 7.66 -0.65 -14.72
CA HIS A 173 6.88 -1.15 -13.60
C HIS A 173 5.61 -1.84 -14.09
N ALA A 174 5.75 -3.12 -14.44
CA ALA A 174 4.69 -3.90 -15.10
C ALA A 174 3.48 -4.22 -14.21
N ARG A 175 3.53 -3.90 -12.91
CA ARG A 175 2.47 -4.16 -11.93
C ARG A 175 1.99 -2.91 -11.21
N ALA A 176 2.31 -1.73 -11.73
CA ALA A 176 1.91 -0.46 -11.15
C ALA A 176 0.87 0.24 -12.04
N ILE A 177 -0.21 0.68 -11.42
CA ILE A 177 -1.28 1.47 -12.03
C ILE A 177 -1.32 2.84 -11.38
N VAL A 178 -1.54 3.86 -12.19
CA VAL A 178 -1.86 5.20 -11.69
C VAL A 178 -3.28 5.61 -12.13
N GLN A 179 -4.06 6.16 -11.20
CA GLN A 179 -5.47 6.46 -11.37
C GLN A 179 -5.80 7.89 -10.96
N VAL A 180 -6.68 8.54 -11.73
CA VAL A 180 -7.29 9.83 -11.39
C VAL A 180 -8.81 9.71 -11.57
N PRO A 181 -9.55 9.46 -10.48
CA PRO A 181 -10.99 9.20 -10.54
C PRO A 181 -11.84 10.47 -10.72
N HIS A 182 -11.32 11.66 -10.41
CA HIS A 182 -12.07 12.93 -10.51
C HIS A 182 -11.20 14.03 -11.15
N PRO A 183 -10.99 14.03 -12.47
CA PRO A 183 -10.01 14.93 -13.11
C PRO A 183 -10.35 16.43 -13.07
N GLU A 184 -11.62 16.81 -12.91
CA GLU A 184 -12.06 18.23 -12.87
C GLU A 184 -12.00 18.79 -11.44
N ASP A 185 -12.35 17.93 -10.48
CA ASP A 185 -12.30 18.22 -9.05
C ASP A 185 -10.85 18.21 -8.56
N ASP A 186 -10.12 17.17 -8.94
CA ASP A 186 -8.74 16.93 -8.56
C ASP A 186 -7.79 17.48 -9.67
N TYR A 187 -7.96 18.73 -10.11
CA TYR A 187 -7.38 19.27 -11.37
C TYR A 187 -5.84 19.23 -11.45
N MET A 188 -5.15 19.05 -10.33
CA MET A 188 -3.70 18.85 -10.27
C MET A 188 -3.28 17.38 -10.47
N ALA A 189 -4.18 16.44 -10.23
CA ALA A 189 -3.90 15.01 -10.34
C ALA A 189 -3.66 14.54 -11.79
N PRO A 190 -4.46 14.93 -12.83
CA PRO A 190 -4.20 14.51 -14.20
C PRO A 190 -2.78 14.82 -14.72
N PRO A 191 -2.23 16.06 -14.57
CA PRO A 191 -0.88 16.35 -15.05
C PRO A 191 0.20 15.58 -14.27
N VAL A 192 0.07 15.44 -12.94
CA VAL A 192 1.04 14.70 -12.11
C VAL A 192 0.99 13.19 -12.39
N ALA A 193 -0.19 12.60 -12.51
CA ALA A 193 -0.39 11.20 -12.87
C ALA A 193 0.15 10.89 -14.28
N THR A 194 -0.05 11.81 -15.22
CA THR A 194 0.53 11.69 -16.58
C THR A 194 2.05 11.72 -16.54
N GLU A 195 2.65 12.60 -15.74
CA GLU A 195 4.10 12.64 -15.56
C GLU A 195 4.62 11.34 -14.94
N MET A 196 4.00 10.89 -13.84
CA MET A 196 4.33 9.62 -13.18
C MET A 196 4.28 8.44 -14.16
N PHE A 197 3.18 8.29 -14.91
CA PHE A 197 3.03 7.23 -15.90
C PHE A 197 4.12 7.24 -16.97
N VAL A 198 4.37 8.40 -17.60
CA VAL A 198 5.29 8.50 -18.75
C VAL A 198 6.75 8.44 -18.33
N ARG A 199 7.10 9.11 -17.23
CA ARG A 199 8.46 9.20 -16.73
C ARG A 199 8.89 7.90 -16.10
N ASP A 200 8.02 7.31 -15.27
CA ASP A 200 8.38 6.13 -14.49
C ASP A 200 8.13 4.83 -15.24
N GLY A 201 7.37 4.90 -16.34
CA GLY A 201 7.07 3.75 -17.18
C GLY A 201 6.16 2.76 -16.47
N LEU A 202 5.07 3.25 -15.87
CA LEU A 202 4.06 2.39 -15.24
C LEU A 202 3.27 1.62 -16.31
N ALA A 203 2.60 0.53 -15.90
CA ALA A 203 1.87 -0.38 -16.79
C ALA A 203 0.59 0.25 -17.34
N GLN A 204 -0.15 0.95 -16.49
CA GLN A 204 -1.45 1.52 -16.85
C GLN A 204 -1.69 2.90 -16.21
N LEU A 205 -2.30 3.79 -16.99
CA LEU A 205 -2.87 5.06 -16.54
C LEU A 205 -4.38 5.06 -16.82
N MET A 206 -5.15 5.52 -15.84
CA MET A 206 -6.60 5.60 -15.93
C MET A 206 -7.06 6.99 -15.44
N ILE A 207 -7.79 7.72 -16.27
CA ILE A 207 -8.37 9.03 -15.90
C ILE A 207 -9.86 8.99 -16.24
N ALA A 208 -10.74 9.28 -15.27
CA ALA A 208 -12.19 9.27 -15.48
C ALA A 208 -12.62 10.38 -16.46
N GLY A 209 -13.73 10.21 -17.18
CA GLY A 209 -14.11 11.12 -18.28
C GLY A 209 -15.19 12.13 -17.93
N ALA A 210 -15.52 12.27 -16.65
CA ALA A 210 -16.58 13.12 -16.14
C ALA A 210 -16.26 13.58 -14.71
N GLY A 211 -16.62 14.81 -14.36
CA GLY A 211 -16.65 15.27 -12.97
C GLY A 211 -17.65 14.50 -12.10
N ARG A 212 -17.48 14.57 -10.77
CA ARG A 212 -18.35 13.85 -9.82
C ARG A 212 -19.82 14.28 -9.91
N GLU A 213 -20.11 15.50 -10.33
CA GLU A 213 -21.45 16.07 -10.31
C GLU A 213 -22.24 15.85 -11.62
N VAL A 214 -21.58 15.33 -12.66
CA VAL A 214 -22.20 15.13 -13.99
C VAL A 214 -23.43 14.24 -13.91
N LEU A 215 -23.36 13.20 -13.09
CA LEU A 215 -24.51 12.38 -12.74
C LEU A 215 -24.48 12.00 -11.27
N TRP A 216 -25.59 12.19 -10.58
CA TRP A 216 -25.76 11.86 -9.17
C TRP A 216 -27.21 11.46 -8.86
N ASP A 217 -27.42 10.85 -7.69
CA ASP A 217 -28.75 10.41 -7.26
C ASP A 217 -29.65 11.57 -6.82
N THR A 218 -30.45 12.06 -7.78
CA THR A 218 -31.41 13.16 -7.58
C THR A 218 -32.61 12.83 -6.68
N THR A 219 -32.72 11.61 -6.13
CA THR A 219 -33.75 11.31 -5.12
C THR A 219 -33.55 12.13 -3.85
N PHE A 220 -32.32 12.62 -3.62
CA PHE A 220 -31.98 13.56 -2.56
C PHE A 220 -31.96 15.00 -3.08
N ALA A 221 -32.41 15.95 -2.24
CA ALA A 221 -32.57 17.34 -2.68
C ALA A 221 -31.25 18.11 -2.86
N THR A 222 -30.21 17.70 -2.12
CA THR A 222 -28.89 18.36 -2.10
C THR A 222 -27.82 17.34 -2.45
N TYR A 223 -26.96 17.70 -3.41
CA TYR A 223 -25.81 16.90 -3.77
C TYR A 223 -24.78 16.86 -2.64
N ASN A 224 -24.10 15.73 -2.54
CA ASN A 224 -22.84 15.56 -1.86
C ASN A 224 -22.06 14.47 -2.61
N ASN A 225 -20.75 14.40 -2.41
CA ASN A 225 -19.87 13.48 -3.15
C ASN A 225 -20.31 12.01 -3.00
N GLY A 226 -20.90 11.62 -1.87
CA GLY A 226 -21.42 10.27 -1.65
C GLY A 226 -22.65 9.90 -2.49
N LEU A 227 -23.25 10.85 -3.21
CA LEU A 227 -24.38 10.63 -4.12
C LEU A 227 -23.97 10.58 -5.59
N SER A 228 -22.69 10.74 -5.90
CA SER A 228 -22.21 10.69 -7.29
C SER A 228 -22.40 9.30 -7.90
N LEU A 229 -22.90 9.28 -9.14
CA LEU A 229 -23.03 8.11 -9.98
C LEU A 229 -21.97 8.09 -11.10
N SER A 230 -21.33 9.23 -11.38
CA SER A 230 -20.21 9.34 -12.33
C SER A 230 -18.84 9.13 -11.69
N ASP A 231 -18.74 9.25 -10.36
CA ASP A 231 -17.52 8.97 -9.58
C ASP A 231 -17.22 7.46 -9.58
N PRO A 232 -16.11 7.00 -10.20
CA PRO A 232 -15.75 5.59 -10.24
C PRO A 232 -15.24 5.05 -8.91
N SER A 233 -14.80 5.91 -7.99
CA SER A 233 -14.44 5.52 -6.63
C SER A 233 -15.70 5.25 -5.80
N ARG A 234 -16.85 5.85 -6.11
CA ARG A 234 -18.13 5.60 -5.39
C ARG A 234 -19.05 4.59 -6.05
N ASN A 235 -18.98 4.46 -7.38
CA ASN A 235 -19.87 3.62 -8.16
C ASN A 235 -19.11 2.45 -8.82
N GLY A 236 -19.30 1.24 -8.30
CA GLY A 236 -18.66 0.02 -8.83
C GLY A 236 -19.14 -0.38 -10.22
N ARG A 237 -20.27 0.15 -10.69
CA ARG A 237 -20.80 -0.10 -12.04
C ARG A 237 -20.15 0.85 -13.06
N HIS A 238 -18.83 0.80 -13.13
CA HIS A 238 -18.01 1.68 -13.97
C HIS A 238 -16.84 0.90 -14.60
N PRO A 239 -16.47 1.15 -15.88
CA PRO A 239 -15.33 0.44 -16.51
C PRO A 239 -14.01 0.59 -15.75
N PHE A 240 -13.84 1.67 -14.99
CA PHE A 240 -12.69 1.94 -14.12
C PHE A 240 -12.53 0.91 -12.98
N ALA A 241 -13.64 0.50 -12.34
CA ALA A 241 -13.61 -0.61 -11.38
C ALA A 241 -13.26 -1.93 -12.08
N VAL A 242 -13.90 -2.21 -13.21
CA VAL A 242 -13.67 -3.44 -14.00
C VAL A 242 -12.22 -3.56 -14.49
N ALA A 243 -11.59 -2.46 -14.91
CA ALA A 243 -10.19 -2.42 -15.31
C ALA A 243 -9.25 -2.77 -14.15
N THR A 244 -9.53 -2.23 -12.97
CA THR A 244 -8.75 -2.51 -11.74
C THR A 244 -8.88 -3.98 -11.35
N GLU A 245 -10.09 -4.54 -11.34
CA GLU A 245 -10.33 -5.96 -11.06
C GLU A 245 -9.67 -6.89 -12.10
N ALA A 246 -9.60 -6.48 -13.37
CA ALA A 246 -8.92 -7.22 -14.41
C ALA A 246 -7.40 -7.26 -14.16
N ALA A 247 -6.82 -6.12 -13.77
CA ALA A 247 -5.41 -6.04 -13.42
C ALA A 247 -5.06 -6.85 -12.17
N ILE A 248 -5.83 -6.72 -11.07
CA ILE A 248 -5.65 -7.51 -9.85
C ILE A 248 -5.62 -9.01 -10.17
N ALA A 249 -6.58 -9.48 -10.98
CA ALA A 249 -6.67 -10.90 -11.33
C ALA A 249 -5.44 -11.48 -12.05
N VAL A 250 -4.59 -10.63 -12.65
CA VAL A 250 -3.40 -11.04 -13.41
C VAL A 250 -2.10 -10.65 -12.70
N TRP A 251 -2.05 -9.46 -12.10
CA TRP A 251 -0.82 -8.84 -11.59
C TRP A 251 -0.64 -9.02 -10.07
N ASP A 252 -1.72 -9.19 -9.32
CA ASP A 252 -1.73 -9.39 -7.85
C ASP A 252 -1.64 -10.88 -7.47
N ALA A 253 -0.73 -11.62 -8.12
CA ALA A 253 -0.58 -13.06 -7.92
C ALA A 253 0.57 -13.40 -6.93
N PRO A 254 0.34 -14.27 -5.92
CA PRO A 254 1.38 -14.75 -4.99
C PRO A 254 2.59 -15.40 -5.71
N PRO A 255 3.79 -15.50 -5.08
CA PRO A 255 4.07 -15.39 -3.65
C PRO A 255 4.58 -14.02 -3.16
N VAL A 256 4.76 -13.03 -4.04
CA VAL A 256 5.15 -11.67 -3.65
C VAL A 256 4.35 -10.72 -4.53
N SER A 257 3.35 -10.07 -3.95
CA SER A 257 2.56 -9.09 -4.68
C SER A 257 3.21 -7.72 -4.57
N GLU A 258 3.99 -7.36 -5.59
CA GLU A 258 4.46 -5.99 -5.82
C GLU A 258 3.43 -5.18 -6.63
N PHE A 259 2.19 -5.67 -6.74
CA PHE A 259 1.12 -4.96 -7.43
C PHE A 259 0.69 -3.76 -6.61
N VAL A 260 0.54 -2.60 -7.26
CA VAL A 260 0.10 -1.39 -6.59
C VAL A 260 -0.77 -0.54 -7.50
N VAL A 261 -1.88 -0.07 -6.94
CA VAL A 261 -2.73 0.97 -7.50
C VAL A 261 -2.43 2.27 -6.76
N ILE A 262 -1.97 3.28 -7.48
CA ILE A 262 -1.74 4.62 -6.96
C ILE A 262 -2.89 5.51 -7.43
N GLN A 263 -3.78 5.90 -6.52
CA GLN A 263 -4.90 6.78 -6.81
C GLN A 263 -4.57 8.21 -6.35
N LEU A 264 -4.50 9.14 -7.31
CA LEU A 264 -4.18 10.54 -7.06
C LEU A 264 -5.43 11.41 -7.04
N HIS A 265 -5.42 12.34 -6.11
CA HIS A 265 -6.41 13.38 -5.85
C HIS A 265 -5.71 14.71 -5.56
N SER A 266 -6.48 15.79 -5.40
CA SER A 266 -6.01 17.04 -4.82
C SER A 266 -7.01 17.58 -3.80
N TYR A 267 -6.54 18.44 -2.89
CA TYR A 267 -7.37 19.00 -1.81
C TYR A 267 -7.24 20.53 -1.71
N ASP A 268 -8.33 21.20 -1.31
CA ASP A 268 -8.32 22.65 -1.05
C ASP A 268 -7.61 22.96 0.27
N HIS A 269 -6.40 23.50 0.17
CA HIS A 269 -5.63 24.00 1.29
C HIS A 269 -6.44 24.78 2.35
N ASN A 270 -7.38 25.64 1.94
CA ASN A 270 -8.08 26.55 2.86
C ASN A 270 -9.07 25.85 3.79
N GLU A 271 -9.50 24.63 3.45
CA GLU A 271 -10.43 23.84 4.24
C GLU A 271 -9.73 22.95 5.28
N HIS A 272 -8.41 22.80 5.18
CA HIS A 272 -7.65 21.83 5.96
C HIS A 272 -6.54 22.48 6.81
N GLY A 273 -6.26 21.87 7.97
CA GLY A 273 -5.29 22.39 8.95
C GLY A 273 -3.84 22.32 8.45
N PRO A 274 -2.82 22.47 9.33
CA PRO A 274 -1.41 22.44 8.95
C PRO A 274 -0.96 21.02 8.56
N LEU A 275 -1.38 20.54 7.40
CA LEU A 275 -0.96 19.29 6.78
C LEU A 275 0.30 19.55 5.93
N GLY A 276 1.00 18.49 5.54
CA GLY A 276 2.06 18.62 4.54
C GLY A 276 1.46 18.74 3.14
N ASP A 277 2.21 19.32 2.21
CA ASP A 277 1.76 19.60 0.83
C ASP A 277 1.35 18.35 0.02
N MET A 278 1.63 17.18 0.56
CA MET A 278 1.15 15.91 0.05
C MET A 278 0.74 15.02 1.22
N GLN A 279 -0.39 14.36 1.06
CA GLN A 279 -0.90 13.41 2.04
C GLN A 279 -0.92 12.04 1.41
N ILE A 280 -0.34 11.07 2.10
CA ILE A 280 -0.27 9.69 1.64
C ILE A 280 -0.96 8.80 2.67
N SER A 281 -1.81 7.91 2.18
CA SER A 281 -2.48 6.90 2.99
C SER A 281 -2.62 5.59 2.21
N CYS A 282 -2.82 4.50 2.94
CA CYS A 282 -3.37 3.27 2.41
C CYS A 282 -4.90 3.37 2.36
N PHE A 283 -5.59 2.27 2.09
CA PHE A 283 -7.05 2.23 2.19
C PHE A 283 -7.55 2.43 3.63
N PHE A 284 -8.79 2.93 3.83
CA PHE A 284 -9.29 3.34 5.16
C PHE A 284 -9.25 2.25 6.25
N ASP A 285 -9.28 0.98 5.85
CA ASP A 285 -9.38 -0.14 6.78
C ASP A 285 -8.01 -0.64 7.26
N ASP A 286 -6.93 -0.22 6.61
CA ASP A 286 -5.57 -0.58 6.97
C ASP A 286 -4.98 0.44 7.97
N HIS A 287 -4.63 -0.07 9.14
CA HIS A 287 -4.05 0.72 10.22
C HIS A 287 -2.52 0.55 10.31
N PHE A 288 -1.96 -0.43 9.62
CA PHE A 288 -0.55 -0.84 9.73
C PHE A 288 0.12 -0.88 8.36
N PRO A 289 0.16 0.25 7.62
CA PRO A 289 0.62 0.23 6.25
C PRO A 289 2.01 -0.40 6.16
N ASN A 290 2.16 -1.29 5.19
CA ASN A 290 3.40 -1.99 4.89
C ASN A 290 4.09 -1.33 3.68
N PRO A 291 5.27 -1.80 3.26
CA PRO A 291 5.91 -1.25 2.06
C PRO A 291 5.00 -1.41 0.83
N PRO A 292 5.06 -0.51 -0.16
CA PRO A 292 6.03 0.59 -0.31
C PRO A 292 5.74 1.84 0.52
N LEU A 293 4.61 1.89 1.24
CA LEU A 293 4.22 3.09 1.98
C LEU A 293 5.06 3.31 3.24
N ARG A 294 5.30 2.23 4.01
CA ARG A 294 6.07 2.27 5.24
C ARG A 294 6.91 1.00 5.39
N ASP A 295 8.24 1.17 5.39
CA ASP A 295 9.20 0.10 5.68
C ASP A 295 9.95 0.37 6.98
N VAL A 296 9.47 -0.21 8.07
CA VAL A 296 10.11 -0.09 9.39
C VAL A 296 11.42 -0.87 9.52
N SER A 297 11.77 -1.72 8.54
CA SER A 297 12.95 -2.58 8.60
C SER A 297 14.19 -1.92 8.00
N ARG A 298 14.12 -1.53 6.72
CA ARG A 298 15.25 -1.00 5.95
C ARG A 298 14.99 0.42 5.45
N HIS A 299 13.81 0.97 5.72
CA HIS A 299 13.41 2.29 5.26
C HIS A 299 13.49 2.40 3.73
N ARG A 300 13.01 1.36 3.04
CA ARG A 300 12.78 1.36 1.59
C ARG A 300 11.32 1.63 1.31
N ASP A 301 10.93 2.88 1.51
CA ASP A 301 9.56 3.35 1.31
C ASP A 301 9.54 4.72 0.61
N TYR A 302 8.35 5.19 0.25
CA TYR A 302 8.18 6.49 -0.42
C TYR A 302 8.76 7.66 0.37
N ILE A 303 8.74 7.60 1.70
CA ILE A 303 9.22 8.69 2.55
C ILE A 303 10.75 8.75 2.52
N HIS A 304 11.41 7.61 2.66
CA HIS A 304 12.88 7.52 2.71
C HIS A 304 13.55 7.54 1.34
N ALA A 305 12.77 7.42 0.27
CA ALA A 305 13.22 7.76 -1.07
C ALA A 305 13.31 9.27 -1.31
N LEU A 306 12.68 10.11 -0.47
CA LEU A 306 12.88 11.55 -0.46
C LEU A 306 14.12 11.95 0.38
N PRO A 307 14.81 13.05 0.03
CA PRO A 307 15.82 13.61 0.92
C PRO A 307 15.14 14.24 2.15
N LEU A 308 15.80 14.18 3.32
CA LEU A 308 15.35 14.89 4.52
C LEU A 308 15.14 16.39 4.24
N PHE A 309 16.17 17.03 3.66
CA PHE A 309 16.22 18.42 3.25
C PHE A 309 17.45 18.63 2.34
N PRO A 310 17.38 19.46 1.28
CA PRO A 310 16.20 20.16 0.77
C PRO A 310 15.33 19.25 -0.11
N ILE A 311 14.00 19.37 0.01
CA ILE A 311 13.08 18.96 -1.05
C ILE A 311 12.84 20.19 -1.92
N ASN A 312 13.30 20.15 -3.16
CA ASN A 312 13.19 21.26 -4.10
C ASN A 312 12.26 20.89 -5.25
N GLY A 313 11.08 21.51 -5.25
CA GLY A 313 10.09 21.39 -6.30
C GLY A 313 10.25 22.38 -7.46
N PHE A 314 11.18 23.35 -7.36
CA PHE A 314 11.41 24.34 -8.41
C PHE A 314 12.89 24.44 -8.74
N ASP A 315 13.28 23.87 -9.88
CA ASP A 315 14.67 23.89 -10.32
C ASP A 315 15.19 25.34 -10.41
N GLY A 316 15.95 25.75 -9.40
CA GLY A 316 16.56 27.08 -9.27
C GLY A 316 15.88 28.10 -8.35
N ASP A 317 14.74 27.81 -7.71
CA ASP A 317 14.14 28.73 -6.71
C ASP A 317 14.42 28.27 -5.27
N GLU A 318 15.53 28.76 -4.69
CA GLU A 318 15.90 28.48 -3.30
C GLU A 318 14.88 29.01 -2.27
N SER A 319 13.89 29.83 -2.67
CA SER A 319 12.83 30.30 -1.77
C SER A 319 11.70 29.29 -1.56
N VAL A 320 11.63 28.23 -2.38
CA VAL A 320 10.59 27.20 -2.32
C VAL A 320 11.25 25.85 -2.01
N VAL A 321 11.64 25.70 -0.75
CA VAL A 321 12.33 24.51 -0.26
C VAL A 321 11.68 24.07 1.04
N THR A 322 11.33 22.79 1.11
CA THR A 322 10.69 22.20 2.29
C THR A 322 11.55 21.08 2.88
N ARG A 323 11.29 20.78 4.16
CA ARG A 323 11.76 19.54 4.80
C ARG A 323 10.69 18.46 4.63
N VAL A 324 11.08 17.19 4.70
CA VAL A 324 10.16 16.05 4.48
C VAL A 324 8.90 16.06 5.37
N ASP A 325 8.97 16.55 6.61
CA ASP A 325 7.84 16.65 7.55
C ASP A 325 6.97 17.91 7.37
N GLU A 326 7.34 18.78 6.43
CA GLU A 326 6.54 19.87 5.91
C GLU A 326 5.96 19.51 4.53
N TYR A 327 6.65 18.67 3.78
CA TYR A 327 6.22 18.22 2.46
C TYR A 327 5.24 17.03 2.51
N VAL A 328 5.38 16.13 3.49
CA VAL A 328 4.59 14.89 3.56
C VAL A 328 3.86 14.73 4.89
N SER A 329 2.56 14.49 4.82
CA SER A 329 1.74 13.86 5.86
C SER A 329 1.51 12.39 5.51
N LEU A 330 1.58 11.49 6.50
CA LEU A 330 1.40 10.06 6.30
C LEU A 330 0.39 9.48 7.28
N TRP A 331 -0.57 8.70 6.79
CA TRP A 331 -1.40 7.84 7.64
C TRP A 331 -0.61 6.60 8.05
N SER A 332 -0.45 6.38 9.37
CA SER A 332 0.17 5.16 9.90
C SER A 332 -0.13 5.02 11.39
N SER A 333 -0.46 3.80 11.83
CA SER A 333 -0.45 3.41 13.23
C SER A 333 0.60 2.31 13.48
N PRO A 334 1.56 2.48 14.42
CA PRO A 334 1.85 3.73 15.14
C PRO A 334 2.36 4.83 14.19
N ALA A 335 2.42 6.07 14.70
CA ALA A 335 2.96 7.21 13.95
C ALA A 335 4.38 6.92 13.44
N TYR A 336 4.66 7.34 12.20
CA TYR A 336 5.93 7.07 11.54
C TYR A 336 6.90 8.25 11.63
N SER A 337 8.19 7.97 11.47
CA SER A 337 9.25 8.98 11.45
C SER A 337 10.15 8.74 10.26
N TYR A 338 10.71 9.82 9.73
CA TYR A 338 11.85 9.75 8.83
C TYR A 338 13.12 9.46 9.63
N PHE A 339 13.91 8.48 9.20
CA PHE A 339 15.15 8.04 9.80
C PHE A 339 16.33 8.34 8.86
N GLY A 340 17.05 9.43 9.15
CA GLY A 340 18.30 9.78 8.46
C GLY A 340 19.41 10.14 9.43
N ALA A 341 20.22 11.14 9.07
CA ALA A 341 21.20 11.73 10.00
C ALA A 341 20.53 12.30 11.26
N ASP A 342 19.34 12.88 11.07
CA ASP A 342 18.41 13.26 12.12
C ASP A 342 17.12 12.44 11.96
N THR A 343 16.46 12.12 13.07
CA THR A 343 15.12 11.52 13.08
C THR A 343 14.08 12.63 13.21
N VAL A 344 13.12 12.66 12.29
CA VAL A 344 12.04 13.66 12.27
C VAL A 344 10.71 12.95 12.22
N ALA A 345 9.80 13.29 13.14
CA ALA A 345 8.46 12.73 13.15
C ALA A 345 7.64 13.32 11.99
N LEU A 346 6.95 12.46 11.24
CA LEU A 346 6.03 12.89 10.19
C LEU A 346 4.69 13.31 10.80
N ARG A 347 3.99 14.22 10.12
CA ARG A 347 2.61 14.57 10.46
C ARG A 347 1.70 13.39 10.11
N SER A 348 0.76 13.08 11.00
CA SER A 348 -0.27 12.07 10.73
C SER A 348 -1.47 12.73 10.05
N VAL A 349 -1.97 12.13 8.97
CA VAL A 349 -3.25 12.50 8.34
C VAL A 349 -4.35 11.53 8.77
N PHE A 350 -5.53 12.05 9.12
CA PHE A 350 -6.73 11.24 9.40
C PHE A 350 -7.92 11.61 8.49
N ASP A 351 -7.94 12.83 7.94
CA ASP A 351 -9.11 13.37 7.23
C ASP A 351 -9.20 12.89 5.77
N PHE A 352 -8.10 12.36 5.21
CA PHE A 352 -7.97 12.00 3.80
C PHE A 352 -7.52 10.55 3.59
N LEU A 353 -8.16 9.64 4.31
CA LEU A 353 -8.03 8.22 4.03
C LEU A 353 -8.89 7.86 2.83
N GLY A 354 -8.41 6.93 2.00
CA GLY A 354 -9.20 6.39 0.89
C GLY A 354 -10.53 5.86 1.40
N VAL A 355 -11.60 6.59 1.13
CA VAL A 355 -12.95 6.43 1.71
C VAL A 355 -13.50 5.00 1.64
N PRO A 356 -14.31 4.54 2.62
CA PRO A 356 -14.77 3.14 2.68
C PRO A 356 -15.48 2.61 1.44
N GLU A 357 -16.14 3.51 0.71
CA GLU A 357 -16.87 3.18 -0.50
C GLU A 357 -15.96 3.07 -1.74
N ASN A 358 -14.65 3.37 -1.63
CA ASN A 358 -13.71 3.33 -2.75
C ASN A 358 -13.69 1.95 -3.41
N GLN A 359 -14.19 1.85 -4.63
CA GLN A 359 -14.36 0.55 -5.30
C GLN A 359 -13.02 -0.09 -5.66
N GLN A 360 -12.01 0.72 -6.02
CA GLN A 360 -10.69 0.22 -6.37
C GLN A 360 -9.93 -0.24 -5.12
N GLY A 361 -9.97 0.55 -4.04
CA GLY A 361 -9.43 0.16 -2.74
C GLY A 361 -10.06 -1.13 -2.21
N ASN A 362 -11.40 -1.22 -2.24
CA ASN A 362 -12.13 -2.43 -1.83
C ASN A 362 -11.74 -3.67 -2.66
N ALA A 363 -11.48 -3.52 -3.96
CA ALA A 363 -11.05 -4.62 -4.81
C ALA A 363 -9.63 -5.08 -4.46
N CYS A 364 -8.71 -4.14 -4.20
CA CYS A 364 -7.34 -4.43 -3.78
C CYS A 364 -7.31 -5.11 -2.40
N HIS A 365 -8.14 -4.64 -1.46
CA HIS A 365 -8.16 -5.13 -0.08
C HIS A 365 -9.04 -6.36 0.15
N ALA A 366 -9.71 -6.88 -0.88
CA ALA A 366 -10.66 -7.99 -0.74
C ALA A 366 -10.05 -9.26 -0.10
N ASN A 367 -8.74 -9.47 -0.24
CA ASN A 367 -7.99 -10.56 0.42
C ASN A 367 -6.71 -10.05 1.11
N HIS A 368 -6.62 -8.76 1.41
CA HIS A 368 -5.46 -8.13 2.03
C HIS A 368 -5.47 -8.33 3.54
N ASP A 369 -4.33 -8.70 4.11
CA ASP A 369 -4.09 -8.67 5.55
C ASP A 369 -3.15 -7.51 5.88
N GLU A 370 -3.70 -6.45 6.49
CA GLU A 370 -2.99 -5.21 6.89
C GLU A 370 -1.68 -5.46 7.67
N ARG A 371 -1.50 -6.64 8.27
CA ARG A 371 -0.30 -6.96 9.04
C ARG A 371 0.81 -7.60 8.24
N PHE A 372 0.49 -8.20 7.11
CA PHE A 372 1.39 -9.14 6.43
C PHE A 372 1.63 -8.77 4.98
N ASP A 373 0.61 -8.21 4.33
CA ASP A 373 0.64 -7.97 2.90
C ASP A 373 1.20 -6.57 2.63
N THR A 374 2.01 -6.48 1.58
CA THR A 374 2.48 -5.21 1.05
C THR A 374 1.31 -4.37 0.57
N GLU A 375 1.41 -3.05 0.73
CA GLU A 375 0.32 -2.16 0.39
C GLU A 375 0.10 -2.16 -1.12
N ASN A 376 -1.09 -2.60 -1.55
CA ASN A 376 -1.46 -2.70 -2.95
C ASN A 376 -2.43 -1.58 -3.40
N PHE A 377 -2.86 -0.71 -2.48
CA PHE A 377 -3.62 0.50 -2.77
C PHE A 377 -3.07 1.72 -2.01
N VAL A 378 -2.55 2.69 -2.77
CA VAL A 378 -2.00 3.93 -2.24
C VAL A 378 -2.90 5.09 -2.65
N HIS A 379 -3.43 5.79 -1.65
CA HIS A 379 -4.23 7.00 -1.80
C HIS A 379 -3.35 8.23 -1.58
N ILE A 380 -3.40 9.18 -2.52
CA ILE A 380 -2.56 10.39 -2.50
C ILE A 380 -3.42 11.61 -2.72
N GLU A 381 -3.29 12.60 -1.85
CA GLU A 381 -3.87 13.93 -1.99
C GLU A 381 -2.75 14.95 -2.18
N LEU A 382 -2.78 15.69 -3.28
CA LEU A 382 -1.85 16.77 -3.57
C LEU A 382 -2.42 18.11 -3.11
N ASP A 383 -1.63 18.93 -2.42
CA ASP A 383 -2.06 20.28 -2.08
C ASP A 383 -2.18 21.11 -3.37
N GLU A 384 -3.36 21.66 -3.60
CA GLU A 384 -3.60 22.58 -4.70
C GLU A 384 -2.86 23.91 -4.54
N TYR A 385 -2.53 24.25 -3.30
CA TYR A 385 -1.90 25.50 -2.89
C TYR A 385 -0.81 25.28 -1.83
N PRO A 386 0.32 24.66 -2.20
CA PRO A 386 1.38 24.32 -1.25
C PRO A 386 1.87 25.51 -0.39
N ASP A 387 2.07 25.27 0.91
CA ASP A 387 2.48 26.30 1.88
C ASP A 387 3.80 26.98 1.51
N ALA A 388 4.70 26.19 0.90
CA ALA A 388 6.02 26.64 0.45
C ALA A 388 5.96 27.76 -0.60
N LEU A 389 4.81 27.94 -1.26
CA LEU A 389 4.59 28.93 -2.31
C LEU A 389 3.97 30.25 -1.83
N TRP A 390 3.57 30.36 -0.56
CA TRP A 390 2.64 31.42 -0.16
C TRP A 390 3.26 32.81 0.07
N GLN A 391 3.13 33.66 -0.96
CA GLN A 391 2.75 35.07 -0.80
C GLN A 391 1.42 35.34 -1.54
N PRO A 392 0.48 36.16 -1.00
CA PRO A 392 -0.88 36.36 -1.55
C PRO A 392 -1.02 36.83 -3.01
N THR A 393 0.08 37.13 -3.71
CA THR A 393 0.09 37.59 -5.10
C THR A 393 0.47 36.52 -6.12
N ASP A 394 0.79 35.28 -5.70
CA ASP A 394 1.49 34.30 -6.54
C ASP A 394 0.61 33.25 -7.26
N PHE A 395 -0.72 33.34 -7.15
CA PHE A 395 -1.61 32.37 -7.83
C PHE A 395 -1.44 32.37 -9.36
N ALA A 396 -1.31 33.55 -9.97
CA ALA A 396 -1.07 33.69 -11.40
C ALA A 396 0.30 33.15 -11.84
N ARG A 397 1.23 32.94 -10.90
CA ARG A 397 2.52 32.29 -11.14
C ARG A 397 2.37 30.77 -11.06
N TRP A 398 1.65 30.25 -10.06
CA TRP A 398 1.46 28.81 -9.84
C TRP A 398 0.76 28.10 -11.00
N LEU A 399 -0.30 28.73 -11.50
CA LEU A 399 -1.15 28.22 -12.58
C LEU A 399 -1.28 29.29 -13.68
N PRO A 400 -0.20 29.56 -14.43
CA PRO A 400 -0.15 30.66 -15.39
C PRO A 400 -0.95 30.33 -16.65
N GLY A 401 -1.36 31.35 -17.40
CA GLY A 401 -1.91 31.21 -18.74
C GLY A 401 -3.41 31.48 -18.84
N ALA A 402 -4.05 30.88 -19.84
CA ALA A 402 -5.46 31.09 -20.17
C ALA A 402 -6.11 29.78 -20.65
N PRO A 403 -7.46 29.71 -20.67
CA PRO A 403 -8.19 28.53 -21.10
C PRO A 403 -8.12 28.29 -22.63
N PRO A 404 -8.33 27.04 -23.08
CA PRO A 404 -8.39 25.84 -22.25
C PRO A 404 -7.01 25.52 -21.65
N ALA A 405 -7.00 24.91 -20.47
CA ALA A 405 -5.76 24.51 -19.81
C ALA A 405 -4.91 23.60 -20.70
N ARG A 406 -3.60 23.78 -20.65
CA ARG A 406 -2.58 23.02 -21.39
C ARG A 406 -1.41 22.67 -20.47
N LEU A 407 -0.52 21.79 -20.93
CA LEU A 407 0.66 21.33 -20.20
C LEU A 407 1.51 22.48 -19.64
N ALA A 408 1.65 23.58 -20.39
CA ALA A 408 2.39 24.75 -19.93
C ALA A 408 1.79 25.41 -18.69
N ASN A 409 0.46 25.34 -18.50
CA ASN A 409 -0.23 25.86 -17.32
C ASN A 409 0.10 25.03 -16.06
N PHE A 410 0.40 23.74 -16.22
CA PHE A 410 0.71 22.82 -15.11
C PHE A 410 2.20 22.62 -14.87
N ARG A 411 3.07 23.37 -15.56
CA ARG A 411 4.51 23.11 -15.50
C ARG A 411 5.07 23.19 -14.08
N LEU A 412 4.68 24.23 -13.34
CA LEU A 412 5.12 24.45 -11.97
C LEU A 412 4.62 23.34 -11.03
N VAL A 413 3.40 22.86 -11.24
CA VAL A 413 2.79 21.75 -10.49
C VAL A 413 3.60 20.47 -10.67
N ILE A 414 3.89 20.14 -11.93
CA ILE A 414 4.68 18.96 -12.29
C ILE A 414 6.08 19.05 -11.68
N ASP A 415 6.72 20.22 -11.77
CA ASP A 415 8.04 20.43 -11.18
C ASP A 415 7.98 20.28 -9.65
N TYR A 416 6.95 20.85 -8.99
CA TYR A 416 6.82 20.84 -7.54
C TYR A 416 6.71 19.44 -6.95
N PHE A 417 5.92 18.58 -7.60
CA PHE A 417 5.71 17.20 -7.18
C PHE A 417 6.73 16.22 -7.77
N ALA A 418 7.63 16.66 -8.66
CA ALA A 418 8.65 15.80 -9.27
C ALA A 418 9.54 15.04 -8.26
N PRO A 419 9.95 15.60 -7.10
CA PRO A 419 10.68 14.85 -6.08
C PRO A 419 9.90 13.64 -5.58
N PHE A 420 8.61 13.81 -5.29
CA PHE A 420 7.76 12.70 -4.87
C PHE A 420 7.56 11.67 -5.97
N VAL A 421 7.27 12.10 -7.20
CA VAL A 421 7.16 11.16 -8.31
C VAL A 421 8.47 10.36 -8.42
N THR A 422 9.65 10.98 -8.18
CA THR A 422 10.98 10.28 -8.19
C THR A 422 11.13 9.29 -7.04
N ALA A 423 10.56 9.62 -5.88
CA ALA A 423 10.52 8.74 -4.74
C ALA A 423 9.66 7.50 -5.00
N VAL A 424 8.51 7.66 -5.67
CA VAL A 424 7.65 6.54 -6.10
C VAL A 424 8.43 5.57 -6.99
N ASP A 425 9.07 6.06 -8.07
CA ASP A 425 9.93 5.23 -8.94
C ASP A 425 10.99 4.45 -8.14
N SER A 426 11.68 5.14 -7.24
CA SER A 426 12.76 4.54 -6.44
C SER A 426 12.23 3.43 -5.54
N ALA A 427 11.10 3.65 -4.87
CA ALA A 427 10.47 2.64 -4.03
C ALA A 427 10.00 1.45 -4.86
N LEU A 428 9.24 1.65 -5.95
CA LEU A 428 8.80 0.56 -6.83
C LEU A 428 9.98 -0.26 -7.33
N THR A 429 11.08 0.39 -7.74
CA THR A 429 12.31 -0.29 -8.14
C THR A 429 12.91 -1.13 -7.01
N TRP A 430 12.85 -0.69 -5.75
CA TRP A 430 13.33 -1.49 -4.62
C TRP A 430 12.46 -2.72 -4.35
N HIS A 431 11.16 -2.61 -4.60
CA HIS A 431 10.21 -3.71 -4.42
C HIS A 431 10.33 -4.76 -5.52
N GLU A 432 10.76 -4.40 -6.74
CA GLU A 432 10.97 -5.34 -7.85
C GLU A 432 12.22 -6.24 -7.72
N VAL A 433 13.12 -5.94 -6.78
CA VAL A 433 14.34 -6.73 -6.60
C VAL A 433 14.02 -7.96 -5.76
N PRO A 434 14.25 -9.20 -6.26
CA PRO A 434 13.99 -10.41 -5.50
C PRO A 434 14.68 -10.38 -4.14
N ASP A 435 13.93 -10.64 -3.08
CA ASP A 435 14.52 -10.70 -1.75
C ASP A 435 15.36 -11.96 -1.58
N THR A 436 16.63 -11.75 -1.25
CA THR A 436 17.62 -12.82 -1.03
C THR A 436 18.22 -12.76 0.36
N LEU A 437 17.79 -11.80 1.18
CA LEU A 437 18.30 -11.59 2.51
C LEU A 437 17.34 -12.21 3.51
N ALA A 438 17.87 -13.05 4.40
CA ALA A 438 17.07 -13.60 5.48
C ALA A 438 16.69 -12.50 6.49
N PRO A 439 15.53 -12.66 7.17
CA PRO A 439 15.18 -11.82 8.31
C PRO A 439 16.25 -11.79 9.38
N GLU A 440 16.29 -10.70 10.15
CA GLU A 440 17.19 -10.59 11.30
C GLU A 440 16.97 -11.74 12.31
N ALA A 441 18.06 -12.18 12.94
CA ALA A 441 18.01 -13.27 13.90
C ALA A 441 17.29 -12.85 15.19
N VAL A 442 16.37 -13.68 15.64
CA VAL A 442 15.71 -13.55 16.96
C VAL A 442 16.41 -14.36 18.03
N TYR A 443 16.15 -14.00 19.30
CA TYR A 443 16.76 -14.64 20.45
C TYR A 443 15.70 -15.08 21.45
N LEU A 444 15.51 -16.40 21.59
CA LEU A 444 14.68 -16.94 22.67
C LEU A 444 15.18 -16.46 24.03
N ARG A 445 14.26 -15.94 24.83
CA ARG A 445 14.52 -15.44 26.19
C ARG A 445 14.07 -16.40 27.26
N GLU A 446 12.88 -16.97 27.08
CA GLU A 446 12.24 -17.79 28.09
C GLU A 446 11.28 -18.77 27.43
N VAL A 447 11.26 -20.00 27.94
CA VAL A 447 10.19 -20.96 27.73
C VAL A 447 9.71 -21.36 29.12
N SER A 448 8.51 -20.95 29.51
CA SER A 448 8.00 -21.14 30.87
C SER A 448 6.67 -21.84 30.92
N ARG A 449 6.52 -22.71 31.93
CA ARG A 449 5.30 -23.45 32.17
C ARG A 449 4.23 -22.52 32.74
N VAL A 450 3.04 -22.54 32.14
CA VAL A 450 1.86 -21.83 32.67
C VAL A 450 0.99 -22.78 33.50
N ASN A 451 0.75 -23.99 32.99
CA ASN A 451 0.01 -25.04 33.69
C ASN A 451 0.44 -26.43 33.20
N ALA A 452 -0.33 -27.49 33.47
CA ALA A 452 0.04 -28.86 33.09
C ALA A 452 0.09 -29.12 31.57
N SER A 453 -0.53 -28.26 30.74
CA SER A 453 -0.65 -28.44 29.28
C SER A 453 -0.39 -27.15 28.50
N THR A 454 0.19 -26.13 29.14
CA THR A 454 0.35 -24.80 28.55
C THR A 454 1.72 -24.21 28.87
N VAL A 455 2.34 -23.62 27.86
CA VAL A 455 3.68 -23.05 27.88
C VAL A 455 3.66 -21.69 27.19
N ASP A 456 4.38 -20.72 27.76
CA ASP A 456 4.68 -19.45 27.11
C ASP A 456 6.11 -19.50 26.57
N ILE A 457 6.27 -19.09 25.31
CA ILE A 457 7.56 -18.93 24.65
C ILE A 457 7.75 -17.43 24.41
N ARG A 458 8.83 -16.86 24.94
CA ARG A 458 9.17 -15.44 24.80
C ARG A 458 10.52 -15.28 24.12
N TRP A 459 10.63 -14.30 23.25
CA TRP A 459 11.87 -13.94 22.57
C TRP A 459 12.08 -12.44 22.55
N ASP A 460 13.33 -12.05 22.38
CA ASP A 460 13.76 -10.69 22.14
C ASP A 460 14.27 -10.56 20.71
N GLY A 461 14.26 -9.32 20.23
CA GLY A 461 14.59 -8.97 18.85
C GLY A 461 13.33 -8.94 18.00
N VAL A 462 13.22 -7.89 17.19
CA VAL A 462 12.28 -7.84 16.06
C VAL A 462 13.04 -8.44 14.89
N ALA A 463 12.45 -9.41 14.19
CA ALA A 463 13.01 -9.92 12.95
C ALA A 463 12.75 -8.92 11.82
N TYR A 464 13.38 -7.75 11.90
CA TYR A 464 13.21 -6.70 10.90
C TYR A 464 13.49 -7.26 9.51
N ASP A 465 12.44 -7.31 8.72
CA ASP A 465 12.49 -7.74 7.33
C ASP A 465 11.35 -7.09 6.56
N GLN A 466 11.67 -6.65 5.35
CA GLN A 466 10.74 -5.94 4.48
C GLN A 466 9.58 -6.84 4.03
N HIS A 467 9.85 -8.15 3.92
CA HIS A 467 8.90 -9.15 3.47
C HIS A 467 8.67 -10.20 4.55
N PHE A 468 8.70 -9.79 5.83
CA PHE A 468 8.51 -10.71 6.95
C PHE A 468 7.22 -11.54 6.76
N ASP A 469 7.35 -12.87 6.82
CA ASP A 469 6.22 -13.79 6.69
C ASP A 469 5.79 -14.28 8.07
N THR A 470 6.73 -14.87 8.82
CA THR A 470 6.37 -15.50 10.08
C THR A 470 7.57 -15.85 10.96
N TYR A 471 7.30 -15.91 12.26
CA TYR A 471 8.06 -16.67 13.23
C TYR A 471 7.75 -18.18 13.09
N GLU A 472 8.76 -18.97 12.76
CA GLU A 472 8.66 -20.43 12.71
C GLU A 472 9.16 -21.03 14.03
N ILE A 473 8.23 -21.58 14.82
CA ILE A 473 8.53 -22.29 16.07
C ILE A 473 8.55 -23.79 15.79
N VAL A 474 9.69 -24.43 16.03
CA VAL A 474 9.84 -25.88 15.99
C VAL A 474 9.83 -26.43 17.42
N TYR A 475 9.14 -27.53 17.63
CA TYR A 475 9.07 -28.17 18.94
C TYR A 475 9.01 -29.69 18.85
N ASP A 476 9.55 -30.37 19.86
CA ASP A 476 9.49 -31.83 19.98
C ASP A 476 9.69 -32.25 21.44
N THR A 477 9.47 -33.54 21.74
CA THR A 477 9.80 -34.16 23.04
C THR A 477 11.16 -34.86 23.06
N THR A 478 11.85 -34.84 21.92
CA THR A 478 13.22 -35.31 21.71
C THR A 478 14.08 -34.16 21.17
N GLU A 479 15.35 -34.43 20.85
CA GLU A 479 16.20 -33.47 20.14
C GLU A 479 15.52 -32.98 18.86
N LEU A 480 15.60 -31.67 18.61
CA LEU A 480 14.93 -31.05 17.47
C LEU A 480 15.58 -31.48 16.16
N SER A 481 14.75 -31.83 15.18
CA SER A 481 15.20 -32.29 13.86
C SER A 481 14.41 -31.64 12.72
N ALA A 482 14.82 -31.89 11.48
CA ALA A 482 14.08 -31.44 10.31
C ALA A 482 12.66 -32.02 10.21
N LEU A 483 12.37 -33.13 10.93
CA LEU A 483 11.06 -33.78 10.99
C LEU A 483 10.18 -33.29 12.15
N SER A 484 10.73 -32.50 13.07
CA SER A 484 9.99 -32.02 14.22
C SER A 484 8.84 -31.11 13.79
N PRO A 485 7.68 -31.16 14.48
CA PRO A 485 6.55 -30.29 14.22
C PRO A 485 6.94 -28.82 14.18
N ARG A 486 6.41 -28.11 13.17
CA ARG A 486 6.62 -26.68 12.98
C ARG A 486 5.30 -25.94 13.04
N VAL A 487 5.34 -24.80 13.71
CA VAL A 487 4.23 -23.87 13.82
C VAL A 487 4.64 -22.54 13.22
N THR A 488 3.78 -22.06 12.35
CA THR A 488 3.80 -20.77 11.66
C THR A 488 2.39 -20.20 11.66
N ARG A 489 2.23 -18.95 11.21
CA ARG A 489 0.90 -18.37 10.97
C ARG A 489 0.02 -19.22 10.05
N ALA A 490 0.61 -19.84 9.01
CA ALA A 490 -0.12 -20.59 7.99
C ALA A 490 -0.59 -21.98 8.48
N THR A 491 0.11 -22.58 9.43
CA THR A 491 -0.18 -23.94 9.91
C THR A 491 -1.28 -24.00 10.98
N SER A 492 -1.71 -22.87 11.54
CA SER A 492 -2.73 -22.84 12.59
C SER A 492 -3.38 -21.47 12.76
N ALA A 493 -4.71 -21.43 12.68
CA ALA A 493 -5.50 -20.23 12.94
C ALA A 493 -5.38 -19.70 14.38
N SER A 494 -4.88 -20.50 15.33
CA SER A 494 -4.64 -20.06 16.71
C SER A 494 -3.31 -19.31 16.91
N TYR A 495 -2.46 -19.26 15.88
CA TYR A 495 -1.10 -18.73 15.95
C TYR A 495 -0.83 -17.66 14.88
N THR A 496 -1.87 -16.93 14.46
CA THR A 496 -1.76 -15.84 13.48
C THR A 496 -0.83 -14.71 13.95
N ALA A 497 -0.70 -14.49 15.26
CA ALA A 497 0.24 -13.52 15.83
C ALA A 497 1.70 -13.77 15.44
N LEU A 498 2.07 -15.00 15.06
CA LEU A 498 3.41 -15.29 14.56
C LEU A 498 3.72 -14.61 13.23
N GLY A 499 2.73 -14.08 12.51
CA GLY A 499 2.96 -13.27 11.31
C GLY A 499 3.33 -11.83 11.61
N ASP A 500 3.14 -11.34 12.83
CA ASP A 500 3.48 -9.96 13.20
C ASP A 500 4.93 -9.93 13.70
N GLN A 501 5.80 -9.22 12.98
CA GLN A 501 7.23 -9.09 13.31
C GLN A 501 7.45 -8.47 14.71
N HIS A 502 6.49 -7.72 15.26
CA HIS A 502 6.57 -7.15 16.60
C HIS A 502 6.11 -8.10 17.72
N THR A 503 5.55 -9.26 17.37
CA THR A 503 5.23 -10.29 18.36
C THR A 503 6.50 -10.78 19.05
N ALA A 504 6.49 -10.77 20.38
CA ALA A 504 7.61 -11.20 21.23
C ALA A 504 7.25 -12.39 22.15
N MET A 505 6.02 -12.92 22.03
CA MET A 505 5.55 -14.03 22.84
C MET A 505 4.48 -14.84 22.12
N GLN A 506 4.52 -16.17 22.29
CA GLN A 506 3.48 -17.08 21.87
C GLN A 506 3.14 -18.08 22.98
N ARG A 507 1.85 -18.26 23.23
CA ARG A 507 1.33 -19.28 24.15
C ARG A 507 0.95 -20.55 23.38
N PHE A 508 1.50 -21.68 23.80
CA PHE A 508 1.16 -23.02 23.33
C PHE A 508 0.23 -23.69 24.33
N THR A 509 -0.88 -24.26 23.87
CA THR A 509 -1.89 -24.94 24.69
C THR A 509 -2.05 -26.39 24.24
N LEU A 510 -2.76 -27.20 25.05
CA LEU A 510 -3.07 -28.60 24.75
C LEU A 510 -1.83 -29.50 24.53
N LEU A 511 -0.69 -29.12 25.12
CA LEU A 511 0.50 -29.96 25.12
C LEU A 511 0.29 -31.16 26.06
N THR A 512 0.76 -32.34 25.65
CA THR A 512 0.62 -33.56 26.44
C THR A 512 1.69 -33.61 27.53
N PRO A 513 1.34 -33.69 28.83
CA PRO A 513 2.33 -33.83 29.91
C PRO A 513 3.14 -35.15 29.80
N PRO A 514 4.36 -35.24 30.38
CA PRO A 514 5.08 -34.22 31.15
C PRO A 514 5.71 -33.16 30.23
N LEU A 515 5.53 -31.89 30.57
CA LEU A 515 5.97 -30.77 29.72
C LEU A 515 7.50 -30.61 29.71
N GLU A 516 8.19 -31.11 30.72
CA GLU A 516 9.64 -31.02 30.92
C GLU A 516 10.44 -31.72 29.79
N ARG A 517 9.77 -32.57 29.00
CA ARG A 517 10.35 -33.22 27.82
C ARG A 517 10.38 -32.34 26.59
N TYR A 518 9.53 -31.30 26.53
CA TYR A 518 9.46 -30.48 25.34
C TYR A 518 10.71 -29.62 25.20
N ARG A 519 11.09 -29.47 23.94
CA ARG A 519 12.18 -28.65 23.44
C ARG A 519 11.61 -27.72 22.40
N PHE A 520 12.10 -26.49 22.37
CA PHE A 520 11.64 -25.46 21.48
C PHE A 520 12.83 -24.75 20.85
N ALA A 521 12.70 -24.43 19.57
CA ALA A 521 13.54 -23.45 18.90
C ALA A 521 12.66 -22.58 17.99
N LEU A 522 13.16 -21.39 17.71
CA LEU A 522 12.49 -20.34 16.96
C LEU A 522 13.44 -19.79 15.90
N ARG A 523 12.90 -19.43 14.74
CA ARG A 523 13.55 -18.57 13.73
C ARG A 523 12.52 -17.67 13.07
N ALA A 524 12.99 -16.68 12.31
CA ALA A 524 12.17 -15.88 11.43
C ALA A 524 12.27 -16.36 9.97
N ARG A 525 11.22 -16.12 9.20
CA ARG A 525 11.10 -16.44 7.78
C ARG A 525 10.42 -15.28 7.06
N ASP A 526 10.86 -14.99 5.83
CA ASP A 526 10.23 -14.03 4.93
C ASP A 526 9.34 -14.73 3.87
N MET A 527 8.60 -13.93 3.11
CA MET A 527 7.70 -14.38 2.03
C MET A 527 8.46 -15.01 0.85
N ALA A 528 9.73 -14.62 0.65
CA ALA A 528 10.63 -15.23 -0.33
C ALA A 528 11.15 -16.62 0.09
N GLY A 529 10.94 -17.01 1.36
CA GLY A 529 11.39 -18.28 1.92
C GLY A 529 12.80 -18.26 2.49
N ASN A 530 13.46 -17.10 2.57
CA ASN A 530 14.68 -16.94 3.32
C ASN A 530 14.38 -17.04 4.83
N VAL A 531 15.36 -17.53 5.58
CA VAL A 531 15.16 -17.89 6.98
C VAL A 531 16.36 -17.47 7.81
N SER A 532 16.10 -16.90 8.98
CA SER A 532 17.13 -16.69 9.97
C SER A 532 17.65 -18.04 10.47
N ALA A 533 18.83 -18.03 11.11
CA ALA A 533 19.27 -19.18 11.88
C ALA A 533 18.26 -19.49 12.99
N PHE A 534 18.09 -20.79 13.31
CA PHE A 534 17.39 -21.17 14.53
C PHE A 534 18.15 -20.65 15.75
N THR A 535 17.38 -20.19 16.72
CA THR A 535 17.83 -20.06 18.10
C THR A 535 18.34 -21.40 18.63
N ARG A 536 19.18 -21.35 19.67
CA ARG A 536 19.54 -22.57 20.40
C ARG A 536 18.28 -23.29 20.90
N GLU A 537 18.37 -24.58 21.12
CA GLU A 537 17.28 -25.35 21.73
C GLU A 537 17.04 -24.90 23.19
N TRP A 538 15.78 -24.74 23.56
CA TRP A 538 15.35 -24.44 24.93
C TRP A 538 14.42 -25.53 25.46
N GLY A 539 14.76 -26.06 26.63
CA GLY A 539 13.79 -26.77 27.47
C GLY A 539 12.91 -25.79 28.24
N ILE A 540 11.83 -26.31 28.82
CA ILE A 540 10.97 -25.53 29.70
C ILE A 540 11.72 -25.27 31.02
N ALA A 541 11.86 -24.00 31.39
CA ALA A 541 12.34 -23.64 32.71
C ALA A 541 11.21 -23.81 33.73
N ASP A 542 11.53 -24.47 34.85
CA ASP A 542 10.69 -24.41 36.05
C ASP A 542 10.58 -22.95 36.51
N SER A 543 9.42 -22.59 37.07
CA SER A 543 9.04 -21.23 37.44
C SER A 543 10.11 -20.49 38.26
N VAL A 544 10.19 -19.17 38.09
CA VAL A 544 11.02 -18.28 38.91
C VAL A 544 10.53 -18.31 40.36
N ILE A 545 11.45 -18.45 41.32
CA ILE A 545 11.15 -18.31 42.76
C ILE A 545 10.87 -16.83 43.05
N HIS A 546 9.73 -16.52 43.65
CA HIS A 546 9.35 -15.17 44.07
C HIS A 546 9.49 -15.00 45.60
N ASP A 547 9.64 -13.75 46.07
CA ASP A 547 9.57 -13.36 47.50
C ASP A 547 10.46 -14.14 48.48
N LEU A 548 11.72 -14.41 48.10
CA LEU A 548 12.68 -15.02 49.04
C LEU A 548 12.91 -14.11 50.25
N THR A 549 12.53 -14.59 51.43
CA THR A 549 12.83 -13.99 52.73
C THR A 549 13.75 -14.89 53.52
N ILE A 550 14.75 -14.28 54.16
CA ILE A 550 15.69 -14.95 55.05
C ILE A 550 15.54 -14.33 56.43
N THR A 551 15.17 -15.13 57.42
CA THR A 551 15.10 -14.72 58.82
C THR A 551 16.07 -15.51 59.68
N VAL A 552 16.72 -14.80 60.61
CA VAL A 552 17.58 -15.40 61.64
C VAL A 552 16.72 -15.67 62.86
N ASP A 553 16.64 -16.93 63.28
CA ASP A 553 15.85 -17.40 64.42
C ASP A 553 16.77 -18.12 65.42
N GLY A 554 17.39 -17.34 66.30
CA GLY A 554 18.43 -17.82 67.23
C GLY A 554 19.67 -18.32 66.48
N ASP A 555 20.03 -19.59 66.70
CA ASP A 555 21.12 -20.23 65.98
C ASP A 555 20.70 -20.70 64.57
N SER A 556 19.42 -20.58 64.20
CA SER A 556 18.90 -21.07 62.92
C SER A 556 18.72 -20.01 61.86
N LEU A 557 18.88 -20.40 60.60
CA LEU A 557 18.40 -19.64 59.45
C LEU A 557 17.11 -20.27 58.92
N ARG A 558 16.14 -19.42 58.62
CA ARG A 558 14.85 -19.77 58.04
C ARG A 558 14.71 -19.08 56.69
N LEU A 559 14.50 -19.86 55.64
CA LEU A 559 14.26 -19.37 54.28
C LEU A 559 12.79 -19.62 53.93
N ASN A 560 12.09 -18.59 53.41
CA ASN A 560 10.73 -18.72 52.86
C ASN A 560 10.69 -18.09 51.48
N TRP A 561 9.90 -18.63 50.56
CA TRP A 561 9.67 -18.09 49.22
C TRP A 561 8.26 -18.46 48.76
N THR A 562 7.85 -17.94 47.59
CA THR A 562 6.62 -18.31 46.89
C THR A 562 6.97 -18.98 45.56
N GLY A 563 6.41 -20.18 45.31
CA GLY A 563 6.62 -21.00 44.11
C GLY A 563 5.31 -21.62 43.58
N ALA A 564 5.33 -22.16 42.36
CA ALA A 564 4.18 -22.83 41.76
C ALA A 564 4.00 -24.26 42.33
N TYR A 565 2.75 -24.71 42.41
CA TYR A 565 2.22 -25.73 43.33
C TYR A 565 2.75 -27.20 43.23
N PHE A 566 3.85 -27.51 42.54
CA PHE A 566 4.17 -28.91 42.18
C PHE A 566 5.65 -29.39 42.22
N ASP A 567 6.59 -28.68 42.86
CA ASP A 567 7.99 -29.17 42.89
C ASP A 567 8.31 -30.05 44.13
N SER A 568 9.06 -31.13 43.91
CA SER A 568 9.50 -32.09 44.95
C SER A 568 11.02 -31.98 45.20
N LEU A 569 11.48 -32.16 46.44
CA LEU A 569 12.89 -31.96 46.88
C LEU A 569 13.85 -33.07 46.43
N TYR A 570 15.07 -32.72 45.94
CA TYR A 570 16.05 -33.71 45.45
C TYR A 570 17.41 -33.79 46.21
N GLU A 571 18.03 -32.72 46.76
CA GLU A 571 19.31 -32.89 47.50
C GLU A 571 19.75 -31.67 48.36
N VAL A 572 20.48 -31.93 49.46
CA VAL A 572 21.26 -30.92 50.23
C VAL A 572 22.70 -31.42 50.37
N ARG A 573 23.70 -30.58 50.06
CA ARG A 573 25.12 -30.89 50.30
C ARG A 573 25.82 -29.78 51.09
N GLU A 574 26.64 -30.20 52.05
CA GLU A 574 27.56 -29.33 52.79
C GLU A 574 28.95 -29.34 52.15
N TYR A 575 29.57 -28.17 52.01
CA TYR A 575 30.98 -28.05 51.64
C TYR A 575 31.75 -27.25 52.71
N PRO A 576 32.90 -27.76 53.19
CA PRO A 576 33.77 -27.01 54.08
C PRO A 576 34.52 -25.90 53.32
N ALA A 577 34.35 -24.64 53.75
CA ALA A 577 35.14 -23.53 53.23
C ALA A 577 36.42 -23.38 54.05
N GLY A 578 37.58 -23.27 53.39
CA GLY A 578 38.91 -23.25 54.00
C GLY A 578 39.24 -22.09 54.96
N MET A 579 38.25 -21.30 55.41
CA MET A 579 38.41 -20.26 56.42
C MET A 579 37.25 -20.27 57.44
N GLY A 580 36.90 -21.44 57.99
CA GLY A 580 35.99 -21.55 59.13
C GLY A 580 34.55 -21.14 58.85
N GLY A 581 34.05 -21.42 57.63
CA GLY A 581 32.66 -21.29 57.23
C GLY A 581 32.19 -22.51 56.43
N TYR A 582 30.88 -22.67 56.28
CA TYR A 582 30.25 -23.71 55.47
C TYR A 582 29.48 -23.06 54.32
N TYR A 583 29.44 -23.73 53.16
CA TYR A 583 28.46 -23.42 52.11
C TYR A 583 27.32 -24.42 52.18
N LEU A 584 26.08 -23.90 52.15
CA LEU A 584 24.86 -24.69 52.00
C LEU A 584 24.37 -24.54 50.55
N LEU A 585 24.29 -25.67 49.84
CA LEU A 585 23.56 -25.76 48.57
C LEU A 585 22.24 -26.47 48.84
N GLY A 586 21.14 -25.73 48.80
CA GLY A 586 19.78 -26.26 48.95
C GLY A 586 18.94 -25.93 47.72
N VAL A 587 18.20 -26.92 47.22
CA VAL A 587 17.13 -26.75 46.23
C VAL A 587 15.88 -27.38 46.83
N ALA A 588 14.84 -26.58 47.10
CA ALA A 588 13.69 -27.00 47.89
C ALA A 588 12.37 -26.38 47.45
N ASP A 589 11.25 -27.01 47.83
CA ASP A 589 9.88 -26.46 47.74
C ASP A 589 9.00 -26.82 48.96
N VAL A 590 9.42 -26.39 50.15
CA VAL A 590 8.49 -26.06 51.25
C VAL A 590 8.68 -24.59 51.57
N ASN A 591 7.60 -23.83 51.80
CA ASN A 591 7.64 -22.40 52.14
C ASN A 591 8.40 -22.10 53.46
N HIS A 592 9.03 -23.09 54.07
CA HIS A 592 9.68 -23.00 55.36
C HIS A 592 10.65 -24.16 55.62
N PHE A 593 11.93 -23.86 55.86
CA PHE A 593 12.93 -24.80 56.39
C PHE A 593 13.68 -24.17 57.57
N ALA A 594 13.98 -24.94 58.62
CA ALA A 594 14.74 -24.48 59.80
C ALA A 594 15.99 -25.36 60.01
N PHE A 595 17.17 -24.72 60.05
CA PHE A 595 18.45 -25.40 60.26
C PHE A 595 19.00 -25.10 61.66
N VAL A 596 19.38 -26.09 62.45
CA VAL A 596 20.07 -25.86 63.74
C VAL A 596 21.56 -26.22 63.58
N PRO A 597 22.47 -25.24 63.46
CA PRO A 597 23.90 -25.53 63.48
C PRO A 597 24.28 -25.99 64.87
N THR A 598 24.86 -27.18 64.98
CA THR A 598 25.61 -27.53 66.18
C THR A 598 26.92 -26.72 66.20
N ALA A 599 26.84 -25.58 66.89
CA ALA A 599 27.92 -24.68 67.30
C ALA A 599 28.61 -23.84 66.20
N MET A 600 28.34 -22.53 66.19
CA MET A 600 29.28 -21.54 65.65
C MET A 600 29.31 -20.26 66.50
N ALA A 601 30.45 -20.05 67.17
CA ALA A 601 30.81 -18.75 67.70
C ALA A 601 31.45 -17.91 66.57
N GLY A 602 30.70 -16.96 66.01
CA GLY A 602 31.28 -15.72 65.48
C GLY A 602 31.68 -15.60 64.01
N ASN A 603 31.23 -16.46 63.08
CA ASN A 603 31.60 -16.32 61.65
C ASN A 603 30.41 -16.15 60.69
N ARG A 604 30.65 -15.40 59.60
CA ARG A 604 29.70 -15.10 58.51
C ARG A 604 29.34 -16.36 57.72
N MET A 605 28.04 -16.57 57.49
CA MET A 605 27.54 -17.57 56.55
C MET A 605 27.26 -16.93 55.20
N SER A 606 27.52 -17.64 54.10
CA SER A 606 27.19 -17.21 52.74
C SER A 606 26.35 -18.29 52.07
N VAL A 607 25.16 -17.90 51.59
CA VAL A 607 24.23 -18.79 50.89
C VAL A 607 24.37 -18.54 49.39
N ILE A 608 24.61 -19.61 48.62
CA ILE A 608 24.66 -19.56 47.15
C ILE A 608 23.57 -20.50 46.64
N MET A 609 22.55 -19.96 45.98
CA MET A 609 21.55 -20.76 45.26
C MET A 609 21.97 -20.86 43.80
N VAL A 610 22.10 -22.09 43.30
CA VAL A 610 22.48 -22.36 41.90
C VAL A 610 21.32 -23.08 41.23
N LYS A 611 20.80 -22.50 40.13
CA LYS A 611 19.85 -23.15 39.24
C LYS A 611 20.56 -24.31 38.54
N ARG A 612 20.02 -25.53 38.65
CA ARG A 612 20.53 -26.68 37.88
C ARG A 612 20.16 -26.45 36.41
N VAL A 613 21.13 -26.08 35.59
CA VAL A 613 21.03 -26.25 34.14
C VAL A 613 21.50 -27.67 33.87
N TRP A 614 20.61 -28.52 33.36
CA TRP A 614 21.01 -29.84 32.87
C TRP A 614 21.78 -29.62 31.57
N GLU A 615 23.10 -29.77 31.60
CA GLU A 615 23.90 -30.14 30.43
C GLU A 615 24.05 -31.66 30.46
N GLU A 616 23.50 -32.34 29.45
CA GLU A 616 23.98 -33.65 28.98
C GLU A 616 24.69 -33.45 27.63
#